data_AF-A0A6V7RPB9-F1
#
_entry.id   AF-A0A6V7RPB9-F1
#
_cell.length_a   1.000
_cell.length_b   1.000
_cell.length_c   1.000
_cell.angle_alpha   90.00
_cell.angle_beta   90.00
_cell.angle_gamma   90.00
#
_symmetry.space_group_name_H-M   'P 1'
#
loop_
_entity.id
_entity.type
_entity.pdbx_description
1 polymer ?
#
loop_
_entity_poly.entity_id
_entity_poly.type
_entity_poly.pdbx_seq_one_letter_code
_entity_poly.pdbx_strand_id
1 'polypeptide(L)'
;MRKIFVEELSQKSKDLFTHLAKQFSKENNVNLDELLDGLESRISDLQHDSENALGFRICENPECRELFNDGYMMEDNCENYCSRECAEKIYPEIVEEDYGTDTIFWTEWQPE
;
A
#
# COMPACT_ATOMS: atom_id res chain seq x y z
N MET A 1 8.33 -10.34 -25.79
CA MET A 1 8.59 -10.47 -24.35
C MET A 1 7.48 -9.71 -23.63
N ARG A 2 6.64 -10.38 -22.82
CA ARG A 2 5.54 -9.73 -22.10
C ARG A 2 6.16 -8.99 -20.90
N LYS A 3 6.01 -7.67 -20.83
CA LYS A 3 6.38 -6.91 -19.63
C LYS A 3 5.41 -7.32 -18.53
N ILE A 4 5.93 -7.81 -17.41
CA ILE A 4 5.13 -8.16 -16.23
C ILE A 4 5.38 -7.03 -15.23
N PHE A 5 4.31 -6.41 -14.75
CA PHE A 5 4.41 -5.34 -13.76
C PHE A 5 4.53 -5.94 -12.35
N VAL A 6 5.17 -5.20 -11.42
CA VAL A 6 5.30 -5.63 -10.02
C VAL A 6 3.93 -5.95 -9.42
N GLU A 7 2.92 -5.16 -9.73
CA GLU A 7 1.54 -5.38 -9.30
C GLU A 7 0.96 -6.73 -9.77
N GLU A 8 1.22 -7.14 -11.02
CA GLU A 8 0.76 -8.44 -11.54
C GLU A 8 1.44 -9.61 -10.82
N LEU A 9 2.71 -9.46 -10.42
CA LEU A 9 3.43 -10.47 -9.63
C LEU A 9 2.93 -10.53 -8.19
N SER A 10 2.65 -9.38 -7.59
CA SER A 10 2.07 -9.27 -6.26
C SER A 10 0.69 -9.92 -6.21
N GLN A 11 -0.19 -9.65 -7.19
CA GLN A 11 -1.52 -10.26 -7.23
C GLN A 11 -1.45 -11.78 -7.42
N LYS A 12 -0.59 -12.27 -8.32
CA LYS A 12 -0.40 -13.73 -8.49
C LYS A 12 0.12 -14.40 -7.22
N SER A 13 0.99 -13.72 -6.47
CA SER A 13 1.50 -14.23 -5.21
C SER A 13 0.39 -14.28 -4.15
N LYS A 14 -0.42 -13.22 -4.04
CA LYS A 14 -1.61 -13.18 -3.18
C LYS A 14 -2.59 -14.32 -3.49
N ASP A 15 -2.87 -14.55 -4.78
CA ASP A 15 -3.76 -15.61 -5.24
C ASP A 15 -3.21 -17.00 -4.88
N LEU A 16 -1.90 -17.20 -5.06
CA LEU A 16 -1.22 -18.45 -4.70
C LEU A 16 -1.29 -18.70 -3.19
N PHE A 17 -0.96 -17.72 -2.36
CA PHE A 17 -1.00 -17.88 -0.90
C PHE A 17 -2.43 -18.13 -0.40
N THR A 18 -3.42 -17.43 -0.95
CA THR A 18 -4.84 -17.68 -0.66
C THR A 18 -5.25 -19.10 -1.03
N HIS A 19 -4.79 -19.61 -2.18
CA HIS A 19 -5.06 -20.98 -2.60
C HIS A 19 -4.44 -22.01 -1.64
N LEU A 20 -3.18 -21.80 -1.25
CA LEU A 20 -2.48 -22.66 -0.29
C LEU A 20 -3.15 -22.64 1.09
N ALA A 21 -3.60 -21.47 1.57
CA ALA A 21 -4.32 -21.33 2.83
C ALA A 21 -5.63 -22.13 2.82
N LYS A 22 -6.39 -22.09 1.72
CA LYS A 22 -7.61 -22.90 1.54
C LYS A 22 -7.32 -24.40 1.58
N GLN A 23 -6.26 -24.84 0.92
CA GLN A 23 -5.86 -26.24 0.93
C GLN A 23 -5.45 -26.69 2.34
N PHE A 24 -4.61 -25.90 3.02
CA PHE A 24 -4.13 -26.20 4.36
C PHE A 24 -5.27 -26.23 5.40
N SER A 25 -6.18 -25.25 5.35
CA SER A 25 -7.38 -25.20 6.19
C SER A 25 -8.22 -26.47 6.04
N LYS A 26 -8.43 -26.93 4.80
CA LYS A 26 -9.18 -28.15 4.50
C LYS A 26 -8.49 -29.42 4.99
N GLU A 27 -7.17 -29.52 4.82
CA GLU A 27 -6.39 -30.70 5.21
C GLU A 27 -6.20 -30.83 6.73
N ASN A 28 -6.14 -29.70 7.44
CA ASN A 28 -5.79 -29.66 8.87
C ASN A 28 -6.97 -29.23 9.77
N ASN A 29 -8.14 -28.98 9.19
CA ASN A 29 -9.35 -28.49 9.89
C ASN A 29 -9.08 -27.22 10.72
N VAL A 30 -8.37 -26.27 10.11
CA VAL A 30 -8.04 -24.95 10.70
C VAL A 30 -9.01 -23.91 10.16
N ASN A 31 -9.36 -22.91 10.97
CA ASN A 31 -10.21 -21.80 10.56
C ASN A 31 -9.57 -21.02 9.39
N LEU A 32 -10.26 -20.96 8.26
CA LEU A 32 -9.77 -20.28 7.06
C LEU A 32 -9.70 -18.77 7.26
N ASP A 33 -10.69 -18.18 7.95
CA ASP A 33 -10.77 -16.73 8.11
C ASP A 33 -9.58 -16.23 8.94
N GLU A 34 -9.27 -16.90 10.05
CA GLU A 34 -8.08 -16.59 10.86
C GLU A 34 -6.76 -16.73 10.08
N LEU A 35 -6.66 -17.70 9.17
CA LEU A 35 -5.48 -17.89 8.32
C LEU A 35 -5.36 -16.77 7.28
N LEU A 36 -6.46 -16.33 6.70
CA LEU A 36 -6.48 -15.24 5.73
C LEU A 36 -6.18 -13.90 6.40
N ASP A 37 -6.77 -13.62 7.57
CA ASP A 37 -6.47 -12.44 8.36
C ASP A 37 -4.97 -12.37 8.72
N GLY A 38 -4.40 -13.50 9.16
CA GLY A 38 -2.97 -13.60 9.45
C GLY A 38 -2.09 -13.40 8.22
N LEU A 39 -2.52 -13.90 7.06
CA LEU A 39 -1.80 -13.72 5.79
C LEU A 39 -1.83 -12.25 5.34
N GLU A 40 -2.99 -11.60 5.41
CA GLU A 40 -3.16 -10.19 5.06
C GLU A 40 -2.33 -9.28 5.96
N SER A 41 -2.35 -9.53 7.27
CA SER A 41 -1.49 -8.83 8.23
C SER A 41 0.00 -8.96 7.86
N ARG A 42 0.47 -10.16 7.52
CA ARG A 42 1.88 -10.37 7.13
C ARG A 42 2.25 -9.72 5.81
N ILE A 43 1.33 -9.67 4.85
CA ILE A 43 1.56 -8.96 3.60
C ILE A 43 1.68 -7.46 3.87
N SER A 44 0.82 -6.91 4.75
CA SER A 44 0.89 -5.51 5.17
C SER A 44 2.21 -5.20 5.87
N ASP A 45 2.63 -6.03 6.83
CA ASP A 45 3.93 -5.89 7.51
C ASP A 45 5.08 -5.87 6.50
N LEU A 46 5.10 -6.81 5.55
CA LEU A 46 6.16 -6.89 4.53
C LEU A 46 6.18 -5.68 3.59
N GLN A 47 5.01 -5.16 3.23
CA GLN A 47 4.91 -3.94 2.43
C GLN A 47 5.50 -2.76 3.21
N HIS A 48 5.08 -2.57 4.46
CA HIS A 48 5.58 -1.51 5.33
C HIS A 48 7.09 -1.59 5.56
N ASP A 49 7.60 -2.79 5.87
CA ASP A 49 9.03 -3.04 6.03
C ASP A 49 9.80 -2.72 4.74
N SER A 50 9.25 -3.04 3.58
CA SER A 50 9.88 -2.76 2.28
C SER A 50 9.89 -1.27 1.97
N GLU A 51 8.79 -0.57 2.23
CA GLU A 51 8.65 0.87 2.06
C GLU A 51 9.65 1.63 2.94
N ASN A 52 9.81 1.23 4.20
CA ASN A 52 10.79 1.84 5.11
C ASN A 52 12.22 1.48 4.74
N ALA A 53 12.52 0.20 4.49
CA ALA A 53 13.88 -0.25 4.18
C ALA A 53 14.43 0.33 2.85
N LEU A 54 13.55 0.69 1.92
CA LEU A 54 13.93 1.20 0.60
C LEU A 54 13.59 2.68 0.41
N GLY A 55 12.93 3.33 1.36
CA GLY A 55 12.60 4.75 1.32
C GLY A 55 11.63 5.11 0.19
N PHE A 56 10.63 4.26 -0.08
CA PHE A 56 9.55 4.58 -1.02
C PHE A 56 8.18 4.40 -0.36
N ARG A 57 7.15 4.97 -0.98
CA ARG A 57 5.74 4.77 -0.66
C ARG A 57 4.98 4.36 -1.92
N ILE A 58 3.85 3.70 -1.73
CA ILE A 58 2.88 3.42 -2.79
C ILE A 58 1.78 4.48 -2.72
N CYS A 59 1.38 5.04 -3.87
CA CYS A 59 0.38 6.09 -3.91
C CYS A 59 -0.99 5.51 -3.53
N GLU A 60 -1.63 6.10 -2.52
CA GLU A 60 -2.92 5.64 -2.01
C GLU A 60 -4.08 5.90 -2.98
N ASN A 61 -3.88 6.73 -4.00
CA ASN A 61 -4.83 6.85 -5.09
C ASN A 61 -4.92 5.50 -5.85
N PRO A 62 -6.07 4.80 -5.82
CA PRO A 62 -6.22 3.47 -6.40
C PRO A 62 -6.02 3.42 -7.91
N GLU A 63 -6.19 4.54 -8.61
CA GLU A 63 -5.98 4.66 -10.06
C GLU A 63 -4.51 4.93 -10.43
N CYS A 64 -3.69 5.39 -9.47
CA CYS A 64 -2.29 5.74 -9.69
C CYS A 64 -1.36 4.60 -9.27
N ARG A 65 -1.37 4.22 -7.97
CA ARG A 65 -0.51 3.17 -7.38
C ARG A 65 0.98 3.28 -7.72
N GLU A 66 1.46 4.49 -8.01
CA GLU A 66 2.86 4.75 -8.33
C GLU A 66 3.75 4.52 -7.10
N LEU A 67 4.98 4.06 -7.33
CA LEU A 67 6.04 3.98 -6.32
C LEU A 67 6.83 5.29 -6.37
N PHE A 68 6.91 6.01 -5.26
CA PHE A 68 7.56 7.31 -5.17
C PHE A 68 8.32 7.45 -3.85
N ASN A 69 9.28 8.36 -3.77
CA ASN A 69 10.09 8.60 -2.58
C ASN A 69 9.97 10.04 -2.07
N ASP A 70 9.24 10.90 -2.77
CA ASP A 70 8.90 12.26 -2.37
C ASP A 70 7.47 12.61 -2.80
N GLY A 71 6.74 13.31 -1.95
CA GLY A 71 5.31 13.52 -2.19
C GLY A 71 4.60 14.13 -0.99
N TYR A 72 3.29 13.94 -0.94
CA TYR A 72 2.43 14.48 0.10
C TYR A 72 2.03 13.38 1.09
N MET A 73 2.10 13.68 2.38
CA MET A 73 1.56 12.85 3.44
C MET A 73 0.42 13.59 4.12
N MET A 74 -0.67 12.87 4.40
CA MET A 74 -1.74 13.35 5.27
C MET A 74 -1.52 12.86 6.69
N GLU A 75 -1.52 13.78 7.65
CA GLU A 75 -1.18 13.44 9.05
C GLU A 75 -2.28 12.60 9.72
N ASP A 76 -3.55 12.94 9.46
CA ASP A 76 -4.69 12.34 10.15
C ASP A 76 -4.85 10.83 9.91
N ASN A 77 -4.44 10.35 8.73
CA ASN A 77 -4.61 8.96 8.30
C ASN A 77 -3.31 8.29 7.85
N CYS A 78 -2.16 8.98 7.91
CA CYS A 78 -0.86 8.49 7.45
C CYS A 78 -0.84 8.02 5.98
N GLU A 79 -1.72 8.57 5.14
CA GLU A 79 -1.80 8.24 3.72
C GLU A 79 -0.82 9.05 2.88
N ASN A 80 -0.30 8.45 1.81
CA ASN A 80 0.79 9.00 1.02
C ASN A 80 0.38 9.15 -0.46
N TYR A 81 0.71 10.31 -1.05
CA TYR A 81 0.33 10.68 -2.41
C TYR A 81 1.54 11.19 -3.21
N CYS A 82 1.75 10.65 -4.41
CA CYS A 82 2.85 11.08 -5.27
C CYS A 82 2.70 12.52 -5.81
N SER A 83 1.49 13.10 -5.74
CA SER A 83 1.19 14.44 -6.24
C SER A 83 -0.06 15.04 -5.61
N ARG A 84 -0.18 16.37 -5.68
CA ARG A 84 -1.41 17.11 -5.31
C ARG A 84 -2.63 16.60 -6.05
N GLU A 85 -2.50 16.38 -7.35
CA GLU A 85 -3.60 15.85 -8.18
C GLU A 85 -4.09 14.49 -7.65
N CYS A 86 -3.20 13.64 -7.15
CA CYS A 86 -3.61 12.36 -6.58
C CYS A 86 -4.32 12.53 -5.23
N ALA A 87 -3.86 13.44 -4.37
CA ALA A 87 -4.53 13.75 -3.11
C ALA A 87 -5.92 14.35 -3.35
N GLU A 88 -6.02 15.37 -4.21
CA GLU A 88 -7.28 16.08 -4.52
C GLU A 88 -8.33 15.20 -5.22
N LYS A 89 -7.92 14.13 -5.91
CA LYS A 89 -8.85 13.15 -6.46
C LYS A 89 -9.53 12.31 -5.39
N ILE A 90 -8.81 11.97 -4.32
CA ILE A 90 -9.34 11.16 -3.22
C ILE A 90 -10.04 12.05 -2.19
N TYR A 91 -9.51 13.26 -1.96
CA TYR A 91 -10.01 14.26 -1.02
C TYR A 91 -10.26 15.60 -1.75
N PRO A 92 -11.38 15.73 -2.49
CA PRO A 92 -11.72 16.95 -3.24
C PRO A 92 -11.95 18.19 -2.36
N GLU A 93 -12.09 18.01 -1.06
CA GLU A 93 -12.22 19.07 -0.07
C GLU A 93 -10.89 19.77 0.27
N ILE A 94 -9.75 19.15 -0.06
CA ILE A 94 -8.43 19.77 0.15
C ILE A 94 -8.34 21.02 -0.73
N VAL A 95 -7.99 22.13 -0.11
CA VAL A 95 -7.74 23.42 -0.77
C VAL A 95 -6.27 23.81 -0.67
N GLU A 96 -5.85 24.82 -1.42
CA GLU A 96 -4.45 25.27 -1.46
C GLU A 96 -3.92 25.62 -0.06
N GLU A 97 -4.78 26.20 0.78
CA GLU A 97 -4.45 26.61 2.14
C GLU A 97 -4.12 25.44 3.09
N ASP A 98 -4.55 24.22 2.77
CA ASP A 98 -4.26 23.03 3.57
C ASP A 98 -2.82 22.52 3.34
N TYR A 99 -2.20 22.86 2.21
CA TYR A 99 -0.87 22.36 1.87
C TYR A 99 0.24 23.03 2.69
N GLY A 100 1.12 22.19 3.24
CA GLY A 100 2.20 22.63 4.13
C GLY A 100 1.72 22.92 5.55
N THR A 101 0.51 22.44 5.89
CA THR A 101 -0.02 22.43 7.25
C THR A 101 0.01 21.00 7.81
N ASP A 102 -0.48 20.84 9.03
CA ASP A 102 -0.68 19.54 9.69
C ASP A 102 -1.74 18.68 8.96
N THR A 103 -2.52 19.23 8.03
CA THR A 103 -3.48 18.44 7.23
C THR A 103 -2.75 17.61 6.17
N ILE A 104 -1.98 18.27 5.31
CA ILE A 104 -1.25 17.64 4.21
C ILE A 104 0.05 18.38 3.95
N PHE A 105 1.18 17.67 3.97
CA PHE A 105 2.50 18.29 3.81
C PHE A 105 3.42 17.48 2.91
N TRP A 106 4.36 18.20 2.29
CA TRP A 106 5.39 17.59 1.47
C TRP A 106 6.45 16.92 2.34
N THR A 107 6.86 15.73 1.96
CA THR A 107 7.92 14.98 2.64
C THR A 107 8.73 14.15 1.65
N GLU A 108 9.97 13.83 2.03
CA GLU A 108 10.87 12.96 1.31
C GLU A 108 11.20 11.77 2.21
N TRP A 109 10.78 10.56 1.82
CA TRP A 109 11.08 9.35 2.58
C TRP A 109 12.49 8.88 2.29
N GLN A 110 13.22 8.56 3.35
CA GLN A 110 14.55 7.99 3.26
C GLN A 110 14.52 6.55 3.78
N PRO A 111 15.41 5.68 3.29
CA PRO A 111 15.60 4.37 3.88
C PRO A 111 15.91 4.45 5.38
N GLU A 112 15.29 3.58 6.18
CA GLU A 112 15.52 3.43 7.63
C GLU A 112 16.53 2.32 7.98
#